data_AF-H1LKJ8-F1
#
_entry.id   AF-H1LKJ8-F1
#
_cell.length_a   1.000
_cell.length_b   1.000
_cell.length_c   1.000
_cell.angle_alpha   90.00
_cell.angle_beta   90.00
_cell.angle_gamma   90.00
#
_symmetry.space_group_name_H-M   'P 1'
#
loop_
_entity.id
_entity.type
_entity.pdbx_description
1 polymer ?
#
loop_
_entity_poly.entity_id
_entity_poly.type
_entity_poly.pdbx_seq_one_letter_code
_entity_poly.pdbx_strand_id
1 'polypeptide(L)'
;MHKKFKLITAALATTVVAGGLALISSTPTTTVQAANTFASSEVSGPSGYFYNSKIGLAFHWRNLKTNRGVQTIMVMGDFKTPKLTTGLPIGNSISKDKRTFTANYKQLTNKNKLTKTNYQFNLRKLSTNKYQVKVAKYGNSRLPSNKGKNYTFYRTKKSPAKSLATKFTRPTLEKALKKQYDQNVEAQYQKAKAAGQNVKDPATDPAIQKQRQQYITTGINSYIKQIVKAFG
;
A
#
# COMPACT_ATOMS: atom_id res chain seq x y z
N MET A 1 42.88 28.58 20.68
CA MET A 1 43.58 27.39 20.13
C MET A 1 42.56 26.32 19.82
N HIS A 2 42.46 25.93 18.55
CA HIS A 2 41.59 24.85 18.06
C HIS A 2 42.11 23.47 18.46
N LYS A 3 41.18 22.54 18.78
CA LYS A 3 41.20 21.10 18.44
C LYS A 3 39.99 20.44 19.11
N LYS A 4 39.22 19.52 18.55
CA LYS A 4 38.94 19.04 17.17
C LYS A 4 37.75 18.09 17.40
N PHE A 5 36.66 18.23 16.62
CA PHE A 5 35.57 17.26 16.57
C PHE A 5 36.12 15.89 16.14
N LYS A 6 35.80 14.81 16.87
CA LYS A 6 35.97 13.44 16.37
C LYS A 6 34.67 13.00 15.71
N LEU A 7 34.66 13.04 14.37
CA LEU A 7 33.80 12.21 13.53
C LEU A 7 34.13 10.75 13.82
N ILE A 8 33.13 9.95 14.19
CA ILE A 8 33.22 8.50 14.12
C ILE A 8 32.72 8.10 12.74
N THR A 9 33.67 7.92 11.82
CA THR A 9 33.49 7.27 10.53
C THR A 9 33.86 5.81 10.73
N ALA A 10 32.94 4.87 10.58
CA ALA A 10 33.25 3.44 10.56
C ALA A 10 32.40 2.70 9.51
N ALA A 11 33.08 2.45 8.38
CA ALA A 11 33.01 1.32 7.46
C ALA A 11 31.64 0.75 7.02
N LEU A 12 31.31 1.04 5.75
CA LEU A 12 30.53 0.16 4.87
C LEU A 12 31.32 -1.14 4.62
N ALA A 13 30.80 -2.28 5.08
CA ALA A 13 31.25 -3.59 4.63
C ALA A 13 30.39 -4.00 3.42
N THR A 14 30.96 -3.85 2.23
CA THR A 14 30.53 -4.49 0.99
C THR A 14 30.89 -5.97 1.02
N THR A 15 29.91 -6.85 1.20
CA THR A 15 30.05 -8.26 0.81
C THR A 15 29.59 -8.44 -0.64
N VAL A 16 30.58 -8.63 -1.51
CA VAL A 16 30.44 -9.28 -2.82
C VAL A 16 30.17 -10.76 -2.57
N VAL A 17 29.02 -11.27 -3.01
CA VAL A 17 28.83 -12.72 -3.15
C VAL A 17 28.94 -13.03 -4.64
N ALA A 18 30.09 -13.57 -5.01
CA ALA A 18 30.36 -14.17 -6.31
C ALA A 18 29.55 -15.46 -6.49
N GLY A 19 29.34 -15.82 -7.76
CA GLY A 19 28.35 -16.78 -8.22
C GLY A 19 28.51 -18.21 -7.71
N GLY A 20 27.37 -18.81 -7.39
CA GLY A 20 27.18 -20.26 -7.38
C GLY A 20 26.27 -20.64 -8.55
N LEU A 21 26.86 -21.26 -9.58
CA LEU A 21 26.16 -21.98 -10.64
C LEU A 21 25.41 -23.16 -10.01
N ALA A 22 24.09 -23.07 -9.90
CA ALA A 22 23.27 -24.21 -9.54
C ALA A 22 22.98 -25.03 -10.80
N LEU A 23 23.43 -26.29 -10.76
CA LEU A 23 23.16 -27.34 -11.73
C LEU A 23 21.65 -27.49 -11.96
N ILE A 24 21.24 -27.40 -13.22
CA ILE A 24 19.87 -27.55 -13.66
C ILE A 24 19.55 -29.04 -13.68
N SER A 25 18.99 -29.57 -12.59
CA SER A 25 18.29 -30.85 -12.63
C SER A 25 16.97 -30.67 -13.37
N SER A 26 16.90 -31.14 -14.60
CA SER A 26 15.72 -31.19 -15.46
C SER A 26 14.70 -32.20 -14.93
N THR A 27 13.94 -31.82 -13.90
CA THR A 27 12.66 -32.48 -13.64
C THR A 27 11.70 -32.11 -14.76
N PRO A 28 10.94 -33.06 -15.35
CA PRO A 28 9.95 -32.74 -16.37
C PRO A 28 8.95 -31.75 -15.78
N THR A 29 8.95 -30.52 -16.31
CA THR A 29 7.89 -29.56 -16.04
C THR A 29 6.62 -30.12 -16.65
N THR A 30 5.83 -30.83 -15.84
CA THR A 30 4.40 -30.95 -16.10
C THR A 30 3.91 -29.52 -16.25
N THR A 31 3.57 -29.14 -17.47
CA THR A 31 2.89 -27.88 -17.79
C THR A 31 1.49 -27.99 -17.18
N VAL A 32 1.41 -27.77 -15.86
CA VAL A 32 0.13 -27.71 -15.15
C VAL A 32 -0.66 -26.60 -15.82
N GLN A 33 -1.65 -27.01 -16.61
CA GLN A 33 -2.53 -26.11 -17.34
C GLN A 33 -3.07 -25.09 -16.33
N ALA A 34 -2.79 -23.81 -16.59
CA ALA A 34 -3.05 -22.75 -15.63
C ALA A 34 -4.54 -22.75 -15.25
N ALA A 35 -4.85 -23.11 -14.00
CA ALA A 35 -6.23 -23.16 -13.53
C ALA A 35 -6.88 -21.78 -13.70
N ASN A 36 -7.92 -21.72 -14.52
CA ASN A 36 -8.72 -20.52 -14.77
C ASN A 36 -10.01 -20.49 -13.94
N THR A 37 -10.13 -21.43 -12.99
CA THR A 37 -11.28 -21.59 -12.09
C THR A 37 -10.87 -21.46 -10.62
N PHE A 38 -11.79 -21.00 -9.79
CA PHE A 38 -11.68 -21.01 -8.33
C PHE A 38 -12.05 -22.39 -7.78
N ALA A 39 -11.39 -22.79 -6.70
CA ALA A 39 -11.85 -23.93 -5.92
C ALA A 39 -13.07 -23.51 -5.07
N SER A 40 -14.01 -24.42 -4.84
CA SER A 40 -15.20 -24.13 -4.01
C SER A 40 -14.83 -23.69 -2.58
N SER A 41 -13.70 -24.19 -2.06
CA SER A 41 -13.14 -23.81 -0.76
C SER A 41 -12.66 -22.35 -0.70
N GLU A 42 -12.50 -21.67 -1.84
CA GLU A 42 -12.12 -20.25 -1.89
C GLU A 42 -13.32 -19.31 -1.68
N VAL A 43 -14.54 -19.82 -1.47
CA VAL A 43 -15.75 -19.01 -1.29
C VAL A 43 -15.67 -18.06 -0.10
N SER A 44 -14.93 -18.39 0.96
CA SER A 44 -14.70 -17.47 2.08
C SER A 44 -13.79 -16.28 1.72
N GLY A 45 -13.05 -16.38 0.62
CA GLY A 45 -12.06 -15.39 0.18
C GLY A 45 -10.85 -16.08 -0.45
N PRO A 46 -10.50 -15.76 -1.71
CA PRO A 46 -9.32 -16.29 -2.36
C PRO A 46 -8.03 -15.93 -1.60
N SER A 47 -7.11 -16.89 -1.53
CA SER A 47 -5.84 -16.71 -0.84
C SER A 47 -4.85 -15.84 -1.62
N GLY A 48 -3.99 -15.15 -0.88
CA GLY A 48 -2.92 -14.30 -1.42
C GLY A 48 -3.35 -12.85 -1.66
N TYR A 49 -2.40 -12.08 -2.17
CA TYR A 49 -2.56 -10.65 -2.43
C TYR A 49 -2.80 -10.40 -3.91
N PHE A 50 -3.84 -9.64 -4.20
CA PHE A 50 -4.21 -9.23 -5.54
C PHE A 50 -3.79 -7.78 -5.73
N TYR A 51 -2.93 -7.50 -6.70
CA TYR A 51 -2.39 -6.15 -6.89
C TYR A 51 -2.26 -5.73 -8.34
N ASN A 52 -2.24 -4.41 -8.54
CA ASN A 52 -1.89 -3.81 -9.81
C ASN A 52 -0.87 -2.69 -9.57
N SER A 53 0.37 -2.95 -9.98
CA SER A 53 1.52 -2.05 -9.80
C SER A 53 1.55 -0.84 -10.75
N LYS A 54 0.61 -0.73 -11.69
CA LYS A 54 0.44 0.44 -12.56
C LYS A 54 -0.50 1.47 -11.92
N ILE A 55 -1.59 1.01 -11.33
CA ILE A 55 -2.56 1.89 -10.67
C ILE A 55 -2.35 2.05 -9.16
N GLY A 56 -1.45 1.26 -8.56
CA GLY A 56 -1.10 1.38 -7.15
C GLY A 56 -2.21 0.89 -6.23
N LEU A 57 -2.92 -0.16 -6.64
CA LEU A 57 -3.97 -0.78 -5.82
C LEU A 57 -3.59 -2.19 -5.45
N ALA A 58 -3.94 -2.60 -4.24
CA ALA A 58 -3.92 -4.00 -3.85
C ALA A 58 -5.06 -4.32 -2.88
N PHE A 59 -5.44 -5.58 -2.82
CA PHE A 59 -6.37 -6.09 -1.82
C PHE A 59 -6.09 -7.56 -1.53
N HIS A 60 -6.58 -8.02 -0.38
CA HIS A 60 -6.54 -9.43 -0.02
C HIS A 60 -7.59 -9.72 1.07
N TRP A 61 -7.83 -11.00 1.29
CA TRP A 61 -8.58 -11.49 2.43
C TRP A 61 -7.61 -11.90 3.53
N ARG A 62 -8.01 -11.71 4.79
CA ARG A 62 -7.29 -12.21 5.96
C ARG A 62 -8.29 -12.65 7.01
N ASN A 63 -7.93 -13.70 7.73
CA ASN A 63 -8.68 -14.19 8.86
C ASN A 63 -8.19 -13.50 10.14
N LEU A 64 -9.11 -13.02 10.97
CA LEU A 64 -8.85 -12.44 12.26
C LEU A 64 -9.43 -13.35 13.34
N LYS A 65 -8.60 -13.79 14.28
CA LYS A 65 -9.09 -14.47 15.47
C LYS A 65 -9.64 -13.43 16.44
N THR A 66 -10.87 -13.62 16.86
CA THR A 66 -11.58 -12.82 17.87
C THR A 66 -12.04 -13.74 19.00
N ASN A 67 -12.50 -13.16 20.11
CA ASN A 67 -13.10 -13.93 21.20
C ASN A 67 -14.37 -14.68 20.77
N ARG A 68 -14.96 -14.34 19.62
CA ARG A 68 -16.16 -14.96 19.04
C ARG A 68 -15.83 -15.90 17.89
N GLY A 69 -14.56 -16.24 17.69
CA GLY A 69 -14.08 -17.11 16.62
C GLY A 69 -13.33 -16.37 15.52
N VAL A 70 -13.15 -17.03 14.37
CA VAL A 70 -12.40 -16.51 13.24
C VAL A 70 -13.32 -15.73 12.31
N GLN A 71 -12.98 -14.47 12.05
CA GLN A 71 -13.70 -13.60 11.13
C GLN A 71 -12.81 -13.24 9.93
N THR A 72 -13.28 -13.54 8.71
CA THR A 72 -12.61 -13.07 7.50
C THR A 72 -12.91 -11.59 7.28
N ILE A 73 -11.87 -10.81 7.00
CA ILE A 73 -11.99 -9.44 6.51
C ILE A 73 -11.28 -9.30 5.17
N MET A 74 -11.67 -8.30 4.42
CA MET A 74 -10.97 -7.88 3.21
C MET A 74 -10.26 -6.54 3.49
N VAL A 75 -8.97 -6.46 3.17
CA VAL A 75 -8.20 -5.23 3.26
C VAL A 75 -7.89 -4.75 1.85
N MET A 76 -8.21 -3.49 1.57
CA MET A 76 -7.97 -2.84 0.28
C MET A 76 -7.10 -1.61 0.49
N GLY A 77 -6.05 -1.48 -0.30
CA GLY A 77 -5.14 -0.34 -0.26
C GLY A 77 -5.12 0.40 -1.58
N ASP A 78 -5.37 1.72 -1.52
CA ASP A 78 -4.96 2.67 -2.55
C ASP A 78 -3.65 3.32 -2.11
N PHE A 79 -2.57 3.02 -2.82
CA PHE A 79 -1.24 3.54 -2.50
C PHE A 79 -0.94 4.85 -3.22
N LYS A 80 -1.71 5.24 -4.26
CA LYS A 80 -1.58 6.58 -4.86
C LYS A 80 -2.33 7.63 -4.05
N THR A 81 -3.51 7.29 -3.56
CA THR A 81 -4.24 8.03 -2.53
C THR A 81 -4.08 7.26 -1.22
N PRO A 82 -3.05 7.52 -0.39
CA PRO A 82 -2.65 6.65 0.72
C PRO A 82 -3.81 6.40 1.69
N LYS A 83 -4.56 5.33 1.43
CA LYS A 83 -5.79 5.00 2.14
C LYS A 83 -5.98 3.50 2.14
N LEU A 84 -6.21 2.97 3.34
CA LEU A 84 -6.69 1.62 3.53
C LEU A 84 -8.18 1.64 3.81
N THR A 85 -8.88 0.66 3.25
CA THR A 85 -10.29 0.40 3.49
C THR A 85 -10.43 -1.04 3.92
N THR A 86 -11.11 -1.27 5.04
CA THR A 86 -11.43 -2.62 5.51
C THR A 86 -12.89 -2.93 5.18
N GLY A 87 -13.11 -4.05 4.51
CA GLY A 87 -14.42 -4.60 4.20
C GLY A 87 -14.70 -5.84 5.05
N LEU A 88 -15.89 -5.92 5.62
CA LEU A 88 -16.42 -7.13 6.24
C LEU A 88 -17.32 -7.83 5.20
N PRO A 89 -16.95 -9.06 4.76
CA PRO A 89 -17.79 -9.84 3.88
C PRO A 89 -19.18 -10.05 4.47
N ILE A 90 -20.21 -9.82 3.67
CA ILE A 90 -21.61 -10.12 4.03
C ILE A 90 -22.17 -11.28 3.21
N GLY A 91 -21.40 -11.77 2.24
CA GLY A 91 -21.74 -12.91 1.40
C GLY A 91 -20.80 -12.94 0.20
N ASN A 92 -20.26 -14.11 -0.12
CA ASN A 92 -19.45 -14.30 -1.31
C ASN A 92 -20.06 -15.42 -2.14
N SER A 93 -19.80 -15.41 -3.44
CA SER A 93 -20.21 -16.50 -4.32
C SER A 93 -19.17 -16.79 -5.38
N ILE A 94 -19.19 -18.01 -5.90
CA ILE A 94 -18.42 -18.43 -7.06
C ILE A 94 -19.43 -18.78 -8.15
N SER A 95 -19.21 -18.29 -9.38
CA SER A 95 -20.07 -18.58 -10.52
C SER A 95 -20.12 -20.09 -10.82
N LYS A 96 -21.15 -20.53 -11.56
CA LYS A 96 -21.33 -21.96 -11.92
C LYS A 96 -20.12 -22.53 -12.68
N ASP A 97 -19.54 -21.74 -13.60
CA ASP A 97 -18.33 -22.08 -14.34
C ASP A 97 -17.04 -21.96 -13.51
N LYS A 98 -17.16 -21.53 -12.24
CA LYS A 98 -16.09 -21.26 -11.29
C LYS A 98 -15.06 -20.23 -11.74
N ARG A 99 -15.32 -19.43 -12.79
CA ARG A 99 -14.36 -18.44 -13.30
C ARG A 99 -14.44 -17.09 -12.61
N THR A 100 -15.53 -16.81 -11.90
CA THR A 100 -15.77 -15.52 -11.25
C THR A 100 -16.07 -15.72 -9.78
N PHE A 101 -15.30 -15.05 -8.92
CA PHE A 101 -15.59 -14.88 -7.51
C PHE A 101 -16.24 -13.50 -7.32
N THR A 102 -17.39 -13.47 -6.65
CA THR A 102 -18.12 -12.25 -6.32
C THR A 102 -17.98 -11.98 -4.84
N ALA A 103 -17.37 -10.85 -4.50
CA ALA A 103 -17.24 -10.38 -3.12
C ALA A 103 -18.37 -9.39 -2.81
N ASN A 104 -19.16 -9.63 -1.77
CA ASN A 104 -20.09 -8.64 -1.23
C ASN A 104 -19.65 -8.28 0.19
N TYR A 105 -19.58 -6.99 0.49
CA TYR A 105 -19.04 -6.51 1.76
C TYR A 105 -19.66 -5.18 2.20
N LYS A 106 -19.55 -4.89 3.50
CA LYS A 106 -19.76 -3.55 4.06
C LYS A 106 -18.42 -2.99 4.51
N GLN A 107 -18.21 -1.69 4.38
CA GLN A 107 -16.97 -1.06 4.82
C GLN A 107 -17.02 -0.75 6.31
N LEU A 108 -15.86 -0.84 6.97
CA LEU A 108 -15.68 -0.26 8.30
C LEU A 108 -15.44 1.24 8.18
N THR A 109 -16.19 2.00 8.97
CA THR A 109 -15.95 3.43 9.18
C THR A 109 -14.87 3.63 10.23
N ASN A 110 -14.34 4.86 10.32
CA ASN A 110 -13.35 5.25 11.33
C ASN A 110 -13.86 5.11 12.78
N LYS A 111 -15.18 4.96 12.97
CA LYS A 111 -15.82 4.74 14.29
C LYS A 111 -16.05 3.25 14.59
N ASN A 112 -15.38 2.35 13.87
CA ASN A 112 -15.56 0.89 13.94
C ASN A 112 -17.00 0.41 13.68
N LYS A 113 -17.82 1.23 13.01
CA LYS A 113 -19.18 0.87 12.59
C LYS A 113 -19.20 0.47 11.13
N LEU A 114 -20.09 -0.44 10.76
CA LEU A 114 -20.35 -0.80 9.37
C LEU A 114 -21.10 0.30 8.62
N THR A 115 -20.73 0.52 7.36
CA THR A 115 -21.52 1.35 6.44
C THR A 115 -22.89 0.72 6.16
N LYS A 116 -23.90 1.54 5.90
CA LYS A 116 -25.21 1.07 5.43
C LYS A 116 -25.14 0.49 4.01
N THR A 117 -24.24 1.02 3.18
CA THR A 117 -24.05 0.62 1.79
C THR A 117 -23.45 -0.78 1.67
N ASN A 118 -24.06 -1.61 0.84
CA ASN A 118 -23.50 -2.87 0.38
C ASN A 118 -22.62 -2.61 -0.84
N TYR A 119 -21.37 -3.02 -0.75
CA TYR A 119 -20.41 -2.95 -1.85
C TYR A 119 -20.23 -4.34 -2.46
N GLN A 120 -19.97 -4.36 -3.76
CA GLN A 120 -19.75 -5.58 -4.51
C GLN A 120 -18.67 -5.37 -5.56
N PHE A 121 -17.86 -6.40 -5.81
CA PHE A 121 -17.06 -6.50 -7.02
C PHE A 121 -16.85 -7.95 -7.45
N ASN A 122 -16.47 -8.11 -8.71
CA ASN A 122 -16.16 -9.40 -9.31
C ASN A 122 -14.65 -9.52 -9.52
N LEU A 123 -14.12 -10.68 -9.16
CA LEU A 123 -12.76 -11.13 -9.43
C LEU A 123 -12.85 -12.27 -10.44
N ARG A 124 -12.63 -11.97 -11.72
CA ARG A 124 -12.65 -12.98 -12.79
C ARG A 124 -11.26 -13.56 -12.99
N LYS A 125 -11.10 -14.86 -12.85
CA LYS A 125 -9.81 -15.55 -13.01
C LYS A 125 -9.51 -15.72 -14.51
N LEU A 126 -8.38 -15.15 -14.93
CA LEU A 126 -7.87 -15.27 -16.30
C LEU A 126 -6.87 -16.41 -16.40
N SER A 127 -6.01 -16.55 -15.39
CA SER A 127 -5.08 -17.66 -15.20
C SER A 127 -4.72 -17.77 -13.70
N THR A 128 -3.85 -18.71 -13.34
CA THR A 128 -3.41 -18.97 -11.96
C THR A 128 -3.08 -17.69 -11.16
N ASN A 129 -2.41 -16.72 -11.79
CA ASN A 129 -1.93 -15.50 -11.15
C ASN A 129 -2.46 -14.21 -11.80
N LYS A 130 -3.39 -14.28 -12.76
CA LYS A 130 -3.95 -13.10 -13.44
C LYS A 130 -5.46 -13.06 -13.27
N TYR A 131 -5.97 -11.91 -12.88
CA TYR A 131 -7.39 -11.70 -12.58
C TYR A 131 -7.88 -10.39 -13.17
N GLN A 132 -9.10 -10.35 -13.67
CA GLN A 132 -9.76 -9.13 -14.10
C GLN A 132 -10.64 -8.61 -12.98
N VAL A 133 -10.47 -7.33 -12.66
CA VAL A 133 -11.22 -6.62 -11.61
C VAL A 133 -11.61 -5.25 -12.13
N LYS A 134 -12.87 -4.87 -11.95
CA LYS A 134 -13.30 -3.49 -12.20
C LYS A 134 -12.96 -2.61 -11.01
N VAL A 135 -12.50 -1.40 -11.29
CA VAL A 135 -12.13 -0.40 -10.29
C VAL A 135 -12.90 0.88 -10.55
N ALA A 136 -13.50 1.42 -9.50
CA ALA A 136 -14.19 2.70 -9.51
C ALA A 136 -13.61 3.65 -8.47
N LYS A 137 -13.86 4.95 -8.65
CA LYS A 137 -13.50 6.00 -7.71
C LYS A 137 -14.63 6.17 -6.69
N TYR A 138 -14.28 6.27 -5.42
CA TYR A 138 -15.16 6.56 -4.29
C TYR A 138 -14.55 7.69 -3.47
N GLY A 139 -15.06 8.92 -3.66
CA GLY A 139 -14.40 10.13 -3.17
C GLY A 139 -12.99 10.25 -3.77
N ASN A 140 -11.97 10.43 -2.94
CA ASN A 140 -10.58 10.57 -3.41
C ASN A 140 -9.82 9.24 -3.58
N SER A 141 -10.43 8.11 -3.23
CA SER A 141 -9.81 6.79 -3.28
C SER A 141 -10.44 5.91 -4.35
N ARG A 142 -9.75 4.85 -4.76
CA ARG A 142 -10.24 3.88 -5.74
C ARG A 142 -10.34 2.51 -5.10
N LEU A 143 -11.41 1.80 -5.41
CA LEU A 143 -11.70 0.49 -4.84
C LEU A 143 -12.14 -0.49 -5.94
N PRO A 144 -11.90 -1.80 -5.74
CA PRO A 144 -12.61 -2.84 -6.48
C PRO A 144 -14.13 -2.61 -6.42
N SER A 145 -14.77 -2.67 -7.57
CA SER A 145 -16.20 -2.38 -7.75
C SER A 145 -16.78 -3.25 -8.86
N ASN A 146 -18.11 -3.36 -8.95
CA ASN A 146 -18.80 -3.88 -10.13
C ASN A 146 -18.95 -2.82 -11.24
N LYS A 147 -18.64 -1.55 -10.93
CA LYS A 147 -18.63 -0.40 -11.86
C LYS A 147 -17.20 0.02 -12.20
N GLY A 148 -17.08 0.91 -13.19
CA GLY A 148 -15.81 1.51 -13.59
C GLY A 148 -14.99 0.66 -14.58
N LYS A 149 -13.67 0.88 -14.60
CA LYS A 149 -12.77 0.35 -15.62
C LYS A 149 -12.18 -0.99 -15.21
N ASN A 150 -12.05 -1.90 -16.18
CA ASN A 150 -11.36 -3.18 -15.99
C ASN A 150 -9.84 -2.99 -15.90
N TYR A 151 -9.23 -3.71 -14.96
CA TYR A 151 -7.79 -3.83 -14.82
C TYR A 151 -7.40 -5.28 -14.57
N THR A 152 -6.22 -5.65 -15.06
CA THR A 152 -5.60 -6.93 -14.74
C THR A 152 -4.82 -6.81 -13.43
N PHE A 153 -5.26 -7.56 -12.42
CA PHE A 153 -4.58 -7.74 -11.15
C PHE A 153 -3.76 -9.02 -11.18
N TYR A 154 -2.64 -9.01 -10.48
CA TYR A 154 -1.75 -10.13 -10.30
C TYR A 154 -1.88 -10.68 -8.89
N ARG A 155 -1.79 -12.00 -8.74
CA ARG A 155 -1.78 -12.65 -7.43
C ARG A 155 -0.36 -12.98 -7.00
N THR A 156 -0.03 -12.68 -5.75
CA THR A 156 1.26 -13.03 -5.12
C THR A 156 1.03 -13.53 -3.70
N LYS A 157 1.96 -14.34 -3.19
CA LYS A 157 1.96 -14.79 -1.78
C LYS A 157 2.54 -13.74 -0.83
N LYS A 158 3.46 -12.90 -1.31
CA LYS A 158 4.13 -11.88 -0.50
C LYS A 158 3.40 -10.54 -0.62
N SER A 159 3.23 -9.85 0.51
CA SER A 159 2.56 -8.55 0.55
C SER A 159 3.21 -7.54 -0.41
N PRO A 160 2.46 -6.95 -1.36
CA PRO A 160 2.97 -5.92 -2.25
C PRO A 160 2.99 -4.53 -1.59
N ALA A 161 2.55 -4.39 -0.34
CA ALA A 161 2.36 -3.09 0.29
C ALA A 161 3.63 -2.25 0.34
N LYS A 162 4.79 -2.84 0.68
CA LYS A 162 6.06 -2.11 0.75
C LYS A 162 6.47 -1.54 -0.60
N SER A 163 6.39 -2.33 -1.66
CA SER A 163 6.77 -1.88 -3.01
C SER A 163 5.79 -0.84 -3.55
N LEU A 164 4.49 -1.02 -3.32
CA LEU A 164 3.47 -0.05 -3.73
C LEU A 164 3.55 1.26 -2.94
N ALA A 165 3.77 1.19 -1.62
CA ALA A 165 3.92 2.37 -0.77
C ALA A 165 5.17 3.18 -1.14
N THR A 166 6.31 2.52 -1.37
CA THR A 166 7.52 3.21 -1.84
C THR A 166 7.32 3.86 -3.20
N LYS A 167 6.63 3.19 -4.13
CA LYS A 167 6.43 3.72 -5.48
C LYS A 167 5.39 4.84 -5.56
N PHE A 168 4.33 4.77 -4.77
CA PHE A 168 3.16 5.65 -4.93
C PHE A 168 2.87 6.52 -3.70
N THR A 169 2.99 5.96 -2.49
CA THR A 169 2.65 6.69 -1.26
C THR A 169 3.76 7.68 -0.89
N ARG A 170 5.02 7.27 -1.00
CA ARG A 170 6.20 8.12 -0.71
C ARG A 170 6.16 9.46 -1.44
N PRO A 171 6.07 9.53 -2.79
CA PRO A 171 6.06 10.82 -3.50
C PRO A 171 4.82 11.66 -3.17
N THR A 172 3.66 11.04 -2.96
CA THR A 172 2.44 11.76 -2.55
C THR A 172 2.62 12.42 -1.18
N LEU A 173 3.18 11.70 -0.21
CA LEU A 173 3.43 12.23 1.14
C LEU A 173 4.54 13.26 1.15
N GLU A 174 5.60 13.06 0.37
CA GLU A 174 6.68 14.03 0.23
C GLU A 174 6.15 15.38 -0.24
N LYS A 175 5.33 15.39 -1.30
CA LYS A 175 4.68 16.61 -1.80
C LYS A 175 3.79 17.26 -0.74
N ALA A 176 3.00 16.47 -0.01
CA ALA A 176 2.08 16.98 1.01
C ALA A 176 2.81 17.56 2.23
N LEU A 177 3.78 16.83 2.78
CA LEU A 177 4.56 17.23 3.95
C LEU A 177 5.47 18.41 3.64
N LYS A 178 6.07 18.45 2.43
CA LYS A 178 6.85 19.62 1.98
C LYS A 178 5.97 20.86 1.95
N LYS A 179 4.79 20.78 1.29
CA LYS A 179 3.85 21.90 1.22
C LYS A 179 3.43 22.37 2.62
N GLN A 180 3.08 21.45 3.52
CA GLN A 180 2.68 21.79 4.87
C GLN A 180 3.82 22.45 5.67
N TYR A 181 5.04 21.92 5.58
CA TYR A 181 6.19 22.48 6.27
C TYR A 181 6.53 23.89 5.76
N ASP A 182 6.61 24.06 4.43
CA ASP A 182 6.92 25.35 3.82
C ASP A 182 5.86 26.41 4.17
N GLN A 183 4.56 26.04 4.18
CA GLN A 183 3.48 26.94 4.60
C GLN A 183 3.61 27.37 6.06
N ASN A 184 3.97 26.45 6.95
CA ASN A 184 4.13 26.77 8.37
C ASN A 184 5.34 27.68 8.62
N VAL A 185 6.47 27.40 7.96
CA VAL A 185 7.68 28.21 8.11
C VAL A 185 7.51 29.58 7.49
N GLU A 186 6.87 29.69 6.33
CA GLU A 186 6.57 30.98 5.70
C GLU A 186 5.68 31.84 6.62
N ALA A 187 4.64 31.24 7.21
CA ALA A 187 3.78 31.95 8.16
C ALA A 187 4.54 32.44 9.41
N GLN A 188 5.53 31.69 9.89
CA GLN A 188 6.38 32.11 11.00
C GLN A 188 7.36 33.23 10.59
N TYR A 189 7.96 33.11 9.40
CA TYR A 189 8.87 34.11 8.84
C TYR A 189 8.17 35.47 8.64
N GLN A 190 6.97 35.48 8.05
CA GLN A 190 6.20 36.72 7.85
C GLN A 190 5.81 37.38 9.18
N LYS A 191 5.44 36.58 10.20
CA LYS A 191 5.17 37.10 11.55
C LYS A 191 6.42 37.73 12.19
N ALA A 192 7.57 37.06 12.08
CA ALA A 192 8.82 37.57 12.64
C ALA A 192 9.28 38.86 11.94
N LYS A 193 9.15 38.93 10.61
CA LYS A 193 9.40 40.16 9.84
C LYS A 193 8.48 41.31 10.27
N ALA A 194 7.18 41.04 10.43
CA ALA A 194 6.22 42.04 10.90
C ALA A 194 6.55 42.54 12.33
N ALA A 195 7.17 41.70 13.16
CA ALA A 195 7.64 42.04 14.50
C ALA A 195 9.03 42.73 14.50
N GLY A 196 9.58 43.09 13.34
CA GLY A 196 10.88 43.76 13.22
C GLY A 196 12.09 42.87 13.50
N GLN A 197 11.93 41.55 13.55
CA GLN A 197 13.03 40.62 13.80
C GLN A 197 13.89 40.43 12.55
N ASN A 198 15.21 40.37 12.73
CA ASN A 198 16.14 40.02 11.66
C ASN A 198 16.21 38.50 11.48
N VAL A 199 15.25 37.95 10.73
CA VAL A 199 15.16 36.53 10.41
C VAL A 199 15.68 36.23 9.00
N LYS A 200 16.43 35.14 8.85
CA LYS A 200 16.92 34.66 7.54
C LYS A 200 15.78 34.08 6.72
N ASP A 201 15.89 34.21 5.40
CA ASP A 201 14.92 33.62 4.47
C ASP A 201 14.92 32.09 4.58
N PRO A 202 13.79 31.47 4.94
CA PRO A 202 13.68 30.02 5.08
C PRO A 202 13.94 29.24 3.80
N ALA A 203 13.80 29.86 2.62
CA ALA A 203 14.11 29.22 1.35
C ALA A 203 15.62 28.98 1.18
N THR A 204 16.47 29.82 1.79
CA THR A 204 17.94 29.79 1.61
C THR A 204 18.70 29.34 2.84
N ASP A 205 18.06 29.30 4.03
CA ASP A 205 18.70 28.86 5.27
C ASP A 205 18.98 27.33 5.27
N PRO A 206 20.26 26.88 5.28
CA PRO A 206 20.60 25.46 5.25
C PRO A 206 20.10 24.66 6.46
N ALA A 207 19.96 25.30 7.64
CA ALA A 207 19.45 24.64 8.84
C ALA A 207 17.96 24.34 8.69
N ILE A 208 17.18 25.30 8.16
CA ILE A 208 15.74 25.11 7.87
C ILE A 208 15.56 24.07 6.77
N GLN A 209 16.38 24.07 5.72
CA GLN A 209 16.33 23.04 4.67
C GLN A 209 16.63 21.63 5.22
N LYS A 210 17.59 21.50 6.14
CA LYS A 210 17.92 20.23 6.81
C LYS A 210 16.78 19.76 7.71
N GLN A 211 16.19 20.65 8.50
CA GLN A 211 15.03 20.35 9.36
C GLN A 211 13.83 19.90 8.53
N ARG A 212 13.55 20.58 7.42
CA ARG A 212 12.53 20.18 6.45
C ARG A 212 12.75 18.75 5.97
N GLN A 213 13.98 18.42 5.53
CA GLN A 213 14.29 17.08 5.03
C GLN A 213 14.12 16.00 6.11
N GLN A 214 14.53 16.28 7.34
CA GLN A 214 14.35 15.37 8.48
C GLN A 214 12.88 15.17 8.83
N TYR A 215 12.09 16.25 8.88
CA TYR A 215 10.65 16.20 9.11
C TYR A 215 9.93 15.35 8.06
N ILE A 216 10.21 15.62 6.77
CA ILE A 216 9.64 14.88 5.65
C ILE A 216 10.04 13.39 5.72
N THR A 217 11.33 13.10 5.87
CA THR A 217 11.84 11.72 5.86
C THR A 217 11.26 10.90 7.01
N THR A 218 11.21 11.48 8.21
CA THR A 218 10.67 10.82 9.41
C THR A 218 9.17 10.57 9.27
N GLY A 219 8.41 11.58 8.84
CA GLY A 219 6.97 11.47 8.60
C GLY A 219 6.63 10.40 7.57
N ILE A 220 7.32 10.41 6.42
CA ILE A 220 7.16 9.40 5.37
C ILE A 220 7.46 7.99 5.89
N ASN A 221 8.61 7.79 6.55
CA ASN A 221 9.03 6.47 6.98
C ASN A 221 8.09 5.90 8.05
N SER A 222 7.64 6.74 9.00
CA SER A 222 6.64 6.35 10.00
C SER A 222 5.32 5.95 9.34
N TYR A 223 4.80 6.76 8.42
CA TYR A 223 3.55 6.47 7.73
C TYR A 223 3.64 5.21 6.87
N ILE A 224 4.72 5.05 6.09
CA ILE A 224 4.92 3.85 5.25
C ILE A 224 5.00 2.60 6.13
N LYS A 225 5.69 2.65 7.28
CA LYS A 225 5.72 1.52 8.22
C LYS A 225 4.33 1.17 8.71
N GLN A 226 3.51 2.16 9.04
CA GLN A 226 2.12 1.95 9.51
C GLN A 226 1.23 1.37 8.41
N ILE A 227 1.23 1.94 7.20
CA ILE A 227 0.35 1.45 6.12
C ILE A 227 0.75 0.05 5.66
N VAL A 228 2.04 -0.28 5.62
CA VAL A 228 2.53 -1.62 5.28
C VAL A 228 2.09 -2.63 6.34
N LYS A 229 2.25 -2.29 7.63
CA LYS A 229 1.82 -3.15 8.73
C LYS A 229 0.30 -3.34 8.77
N ALA A 230 -0.45 -2.27 8.53
CA ALA A 230 -1.91 -2.30 8.58
C ALA A 230 -2.52 -3.06 7.40
N PHE A 231 -1.89 -2.98 6.22
CA PHE A 231 -2.32 -3.77 5.06
C PHE A 231 -2.17 -5.27 5.36
N GLY A 232 -0.99 -5.70 5.81
CA GLY A 232 -0.73 -7.10 6.17
C GLY A 232 0.42 -7.69 5.40
#